data_AF-A0A0Q5GAH0-F1
#
_entry.id   AF-A0A0Q5GAH0-F1
#
_cell.length_a   1.000
_cell.length_b   1.000
_cell.length_c   1.000
_cell.angle_alpha   90.00
_cell.angle_beta   90.00
_cell.angle_gamma   90.00
#
_symmetry.space_group_name_H-M   'P 1'
#
loop_
_entity.id
_entity.type
_entity.pdbx_description
1 polymer ?
#
loop_
_entity_poly.entity_id
_entity_poly.type
_entity_poly.pdbx_seq_one_letter_code
_entity_poly.pdbx_strand_id
1 'polypeptide(L)'
;MDTILIEALDPIVERKLRQRAAEHGLSVSQEAERILAEALVGAPITVSKPVPLTEEEKEARVQRLLSYARRPVQPIDWKAESDAMWDFLE
;
A
#
# COMPACT_ATOMS: atom_id res chain seq x y z
N MET A 1 4.90 23.58 1.32
CA MET A 1 3.95 23.52 2.44
C MET A 1 2.59 23.56 1.79
N ASP A 2 2.00 22.39 1.62
CA ASP A 2 0.73 22.29 0.93
C ASP A 2 -0.36 22.29 1.99
N THR A 3 -1.42 23.08 1.77
CA THR A 3 -2.52 23.22 2.72
C THR A 3 -3.72 22.46 2.18
N ILE A 4 -4.31 21.61 3.03
CA ILE A 4 -5.53 20.86 2.71
C ILE A 4 -6.64 21.39 3.60
N LEU A 5 -7.76 21.76 2.98
CA LEU A 5 -9.00 22.08 3.69
C LEU A 5 -9.88 20.83 3.73
N ILE A 6 -10.29 20.43 4.93
CA ILE A 6 -11.26 19.36 5.14
C ILE A 6 -12.57 20.00 5.57
N GLU A 7 -13.55 20.02 4.66
CA GLU A 7 -14.88 20.56 4.94
C GLU A 7 -15.77 19.50 5.62
N ALA A 8 -16.76 19.96 6.39
CA ALA A 8 -17.77 19.13 7.04
C ALA A 8 -17.21 17.98 7.89
N LEU A 9 -16.17 18.26 8.70
CA LEU A 9 -15.67 17.31 9.67
C LEU A 9 -16.75 16.99 10.72
N ASP A 10 -16.95 15.70 11.02
CA ASP A 10 -17.87 15.28 12.07
C ASP A 10 -17.53 15.99 13.40
N PRO A 11 -18.49 16.68 14.06
CA PRO A 11 -18.25 17.40 15.31
C PRO A 11 -17.63 16.54 16.42
N ILE A 12 -17.94 15.23 16.44
CA ILE A 12 -17.38 14.28 17.40
C ILE A 12 -15.89 14.09 17.12
N VAL A 13 -15.51 13.97 15.85
CA VAL A 13 -14.11 13.82 15.42
C VAL A 13 -13.33 15.09 15.73
N GLU A 14 -13.88 16.26 15.43
CA GLU A 14 -13.25 17.54 15.75
C GLU A 14 -12.97 17.67 17.25
N ARG A 15 -13.95 17.34 18.10
CA ARG A 15 -13.78 17.39 19.56
C ARG A 15 -12.69 16.45 20.04
N LYS A 16 -12.65 15.21 19.55
CA LYS A 16 -11.62 14.23 19.90
C LYS A 16 -10.23 14.68 19.44
N LEU A 17 -10.13 15.28 18.26
CA LEU A 17 -8.86 15.79 17.73
C LEU A 17 -8.33 16.93 18.60
N ARG A 18 -9.19 17.88 19.00
CA ARG A 18 -8.81 18.97 19.92
C ARG A 18 -8.36 18.44 21.28
N GLN A 19 -9.05 17.42 21.81
CA GLN A 19 -8.66 16.80 23.08
C GLN A 19 -7.26 16.18 22.97
N ARG A 20 -7.00 15.36 21.94
CA ARG A 20 -5.67 14.75 21.72
C ARG A 20 -4.58 15.79 21.53
N ALA A 21 -4.85 16.86 20.78
CA ALA A 21 -3.90 17.94 20.58
C ALA A 21 -3.51 18.60 21.92
N ALA A 22 -4.49 18.83 22.80
CA ALA A 22 -4.24 19.36 24.15
C ALA A 22 -3.45 18.38 25.03
N GLU A 23 -3.74 17.08 24.97
CA GLU A 23 -3.01 16.03 25.70
C GLU A 23 -1.54 15.96 25.27
N HIS A 24 -1.23 16.20 23.99
CA HIS A 24 0.13 16.19 23.46
C HIS A 24 0.82 17.56 23.45
N GLY A 25 0.12 18.63 23.86
CA GLY A 25 0.67 20.00 23.83
C GLY A 25 0.94 20.53 22.41
N LEU A 26 0.22 20.03 21.41
CA LEU A 26 0.36 20.40 20.00
C LEU A 26 -0.82 21.26 19.53
N SER A 27 -0.64 21.94 18.39
CA SER A 27 -1.79 22.54 17.70
C SER A 27 -2.66 21.47 17.06
N VAL A 28 -3.94 21.80 16.82
CA VAL A 28 -4.88 20.88 16.14
C VAL A 28 -4.37 20.46 14.76
N SER A 29 -3.75 21.40 14.02
CA SER A 29 -3.18 21.11 12.70
C SER A 29 -1.95 20.21 12.77
N GLN A 30 -1.07 20.41 13.76
CA GLN A 30 0.10 19.57 13.97
C GLN A 30 -0.29 18.15 14.39
N GLU A 31 -1.29 18.01 15.26
CA GLU A 31 -1.80 16.69 15.64
C GLU A 31 -2.49 15.99 14.45
N ALA A 32 -3.22 16.74 13.62
CA ALA A 32 -3.80 16.19 12.39
C ALA A 32 -2.70 15.71 11.40
N GLU A 33 -1.66 16.51 11.20
CA GLU A 33 -0.52 16.15 10.37
C GLU A 33 0.20 14.92 10.91
N ARG A 34 0.41 14.84 12.23
CA ARG A 34 0.99 13.68 12.91
C ARG A 34 0.17 12.41 12.67
N ILE A 35 -1.15 12.48 12.84
CA ILE A 35 -2.06 11.34 12.61
C ILE A 35 -2.06 10.92 11.14
N LEU A 36 -2.07 11.87 10.21
CA LEU A 36 -2.01 11.58 8.78
C LEU A 36 -0.66 10.97 8.40
N ALA A 37 0.44 11.48 8.93
CA ALA A 37 1.77 10.92 8.73
C ALA A 37 1.85 9.49 9.31
N GLU A 38 1.35 9.25 10.52
CA GLU A 38 1.25 7.92 11.11
C GLU A 38 0.38 6.98 10.29
N ALA A 39 -0.74 7.45 9.71
CA ALA A 39 -1.60 6.65 8.86
C ALA A 39 -0.96 6.33 7.50
N LEU A 40 -0.15 7.23 6.96
CA LEU A 40 0.58 7.04 5.70
C LEU A 40 1.82 6.16 5.88
N VAL A 41 2.52 6.30 7.01
CA VAL A 41 3.67 5.46 7.39
C VAL A 41 3.19 4.09 7.90
N GLY A 42 2.02 4.07 8.54
CA GLY A 42 1.36 2.91 9.16
C GLY A 42 0.28 2.26 8.31
N ALA A 43 0.06 2.71 7.08
CA ALA A 43 -0.48 1.87 6.03
C ALA A 43 0.72 1.16 5.40
N PRO A 44 1.11 -0.03 5.88
CA PRO A 44 1.90 -0.87 5.03
C PRO A 44 1.00 -1.15 3.81
N ILE A 45 1.33 -0.54 2.67
CA ILE A 45 1.50 -1.42 1.52
C ILE A 45 2.49 -2.44 2.06
N THR A 46 1.99 -3.62 2.40
CA THR A 46 2.81 -4.74 2.84
C THR A 46 3.56 -5.21 1.59
N VAL A 47 4.43 -4.36 1.05
CA VAL A 47 5.72 -4.81 0.57
C VAL A 47 6.47 -5.18 1.84
N SER A 48 6.05 -6.29 2.46
CA SER A 48 6.81 -6.97 3.48
C SER A 48 8.22 -7.03 2.91
N LYS A 49 9.15 -6.26 3.50
CA LYS A 49 10.57 -6.40 3.18
C LYS A 49 10.82 -7.91 3.22
N PRO A 50 11.31 -8.52 2.13
CA PRO A 50 11.42 -9.97 2.09
C PRO A 50 12.21 -10.37 3.31
N VAL A 51 11.57 -11.18 4.18
CA VAL A 51 12.26 -11.80 5.31
C VAL A 51 13.48 -12.47 4.69
N PRO A 52 14.70 -12.24 5.21
CA PRO A 52 15.87 -12.91 4.69
C PRO A 52 15.67 -14.42 4.88
N LEU A 53 15.31 -15.09 3.79
CA LEU A 53 15.15 -16.54 3.74
C LEU A 53 16.55 -17.16 3.84
N THR A 54 16.66 -18.24 4.60
CA THR A 54 17.81 -19.13 4.53
C THR A 54 17.91 -19.77 3.14
N GLU A 55 19.09 -20.24 2.74
CA GLU A 55 19.28 -20.84 1.40
C GLU A 55 18.35 -22.06 1.18
N GLU A 56 18.12 -22.85 2.23
CA GLU A 56 17.20 -23.99 2.20
C GLU A 56 15.74 -23.57 1.93
N GLU A 57 15.29 -22.47 2.55
CA GLU A 57 13.95 -21.93 2.33
C GLU A 57 13.79 -21.32 0.93
N LYS A 58 14.86 -20.77 0.35
CA LYS A 58 14.86 -20.29 -1.03
C LYS A 58 14.70 -21.44 -2.01
N GLU A 59 15.46 -22.52 -1.83
CA GLU A 59 15.37 -23.71 -2.68
C GLU A 59 13.97 -24.34 -2.61
N ALA A 60 13.41 -24.50 -1.41
CA ALA A 60 12.05 -25.01 -1.22
C ALA A 60 11.00 -24.11 -1.91
N ARG A 61 11.16 -22.78 -1.83
CA ARG A 61 10.26 -21.82 -2.50
C ARG A 61 10.37 -21.89 -4.01
N VAL A 62 11.57 -22.02 -4.56
CA VAL A 62 11.78 -22.17 -6.01
C VAL A 62 11.17 -23.47 -6.51
N GLN A 63 11.39 -24.60 -5.83
CA GLN A 63 10.78 -25.88 -6.17
C GLN A 63 9.24 -25.81 -6.16
N ARG A 64 8.69 -25.09 -5.18
CA ARG A 64 7.25 -24.86 -5.09
C ARG A 64 6.72 -23.97 -6.23
N LEU A 65 7.46 -22.96 -6.66
CA LEU A 65 7.07 -22.13 -7.81
C LEU A 65 7.11 -22.93 -9.12
N LEU A 66 8.13 -23.78 -9.28
CA LEU A 66 8.26 -24.64 -10.45
C LEU A 66 7.13 -25.67 -10.56
N SER A 67 6.58 -26.16 -9.45
CA SER A 67 5.44 -27.09 -9.50
C SER A 67 4.14 -26.43 -9.99
N TYR A 68 4.00 -25.11 -9.82
CA TYR A 68 2.89 -24.35 -10.38
C TYR A 68 3.15 -23.90 -11.83
N ALA A 69 4.41 -23.87 -12.27
CA ALA A 69 4.77 -23.42 -13.59
C ALA A 69 4.27 -24.43 -14.64
N ARG A 70 3.32 -24.00 -15.48
CA ARG A 70 2.96 -24.71 -16.71
C ARG A 70 3.75 -24.13 -17.87
N ARG A 71 4.45 -25.00 -18.59
CA ARG A 71 5.11 -24.58 -19.84
C ARG A 71 4.02 -24.26 -20.87
N PRO A 72 4.06 -23.09 -21.52
CA PRO A 72 3.09 -22.76 -22.54
C PRO A 72 3.26 -23.72 -23.72
N VAL A 73 2.13 -24.19 -24.25
CA VAL A 73 2.09 -25.16 -25.36
C VAL A 73 2.57 -24.53 -26.67
N GLN A 74 2.43 -23.21 -26.79
CA GLN A 74 2.85 -22.42 -27.94
C GLN A 74 3.67 -21.21 -27.48
N PRO A 75 4.51 -20.62 -28.36
CA PRO A 75 5.19 -19.37 -28.06
C PRO A 75 4.17 -18.28 -27.72
N ILE A 76 4.46 -17.49 -26.68
CA ILE A 76 3.62 -16.36 -26.29
C ILE A 76 3.84 -15.23 -27.31
N ASP A 77 2.76 -14.78 -27.93
CA ASP A 77 2.76 -13.58 -28.77
C ASP A 77 2.46 -12.35 -27.89
N TRP A 78 3.53 -11.72 -27.43
CA TRP A 78 3.47 -10.54 -26.57
C TRP A 78 2.73 -9.36 -27.20
N LYS A 79 2.74 -9.26 -28.53
CA LYS A 79 2.07 -8.16 -29.22
C LYS A 79 0.57 -8.36 -29.19
N ALA A 80 0.11 -9.55 -29.56
CA ALA A 80 -1.31 -9.87 -29.53
C ALA A 80 -1.92 -9.75 -28.12
N GLU A 81 -1.19 -10.16 -27.08
CA GLU A 81 -1.65 -10.01 -25.69
C GLU A 81 -1.71 -8.55 -25.24
N SER A 82 -0.71 -7.75 -25.61
CA SER A 82 -0.69 -6.31 -25.30
C SER A 82 -1.85 -5.59 -25.99
N ASP A 83 -2.04 -5.83 -27.29
CA ASP A 83 -3.11 -5.20 -28.07
C ASP A 83 -4.49 -5.57 -27.49
N ALA A 84 -4.72 -6.84 -27.15
CA ALA A 84 -5.98 -7.28 -26.51
C ALA A 84 -6.24 -6.64 -25.13
N MET A 85 -5.19 -6.35 -24.36
CA MET A 85 -5.31 -5.66 -23.08
C MET A 85 -5.69 -4.18 -23.25
N TRP A 86 -5.16 -3.52 -24.28
CA TRP A 86 -5.48 -2.12 -24.59
C TRP A 86 -6.85 -1.97 -25.25
N ASP A 87 -7.25 -2.89 -26.12
CA ASP A 87 -8.58 -2.93 -26.73
C ASP A 87 -9.71 -3.06 -25.68
N PHE A 88 -9.44 -3.64 -24.51
CA PHE A 88 -10.41 -3.74 -23.42
C PHE A 88 -10.62 -2.40 -22.67
N LEU A 89 -9.69 -1.45 -22.80
CA LEU A 89 -9.75 -0.15 -22.10
C LEU A 89 -10.40 0.96 -22.94
N GLU A 90 -10.63 0.75 -24.24
CA GLU A 90 -11.40 1.62 -25.15
C GLU A 90 -12.89 1.24 -25.20
#